data_AF-A0A6B3GV15-F1
#
_entry.id   AF-A0A6B3GV15-F1
#
_cell.length_a   1.000
_cell.length_b   1.000
_cell.length_c   1.000
_cell.angle_alpha   90.00
_cell.angle_beta   90.00
_cell.angle_gamma   90.00
#
_symmetry.space_group_name_H-M   'P 1'
#
loop_
_entity.id
_entity.type
_entity.pdbx_description
1 polymer ?
#
loop_
_entity_poly.entity_id
_entity_poly.type
_entity_poly.pdbx_seq_one_letter_code
_entity_poly.pdbx_strand_id
1 'polypeptide(L)'
;FADSDDVVVHDAYERMTAALESSGSDLVTGNVWRLTGQGRQQAWQYRWLTGPRTRTHITRDPRLLADRVAWNKVFRRTFWDAHALAFPEGRLYEDTPVMIPAHYLAGSVDVLAEHVYYWRVREGSITRRRTDVTGVRDRIAACEQVSAFLGGRDAAQRRAYDASCLRDDFGYFLDGLPMGGEAYRAAFLEGAGAFVDRAGPEVLAGLPVELRIKWQLVRERRLADLLAVLAFERANGA
;
A
#
# COMPACT_ATOMS: atom_id res chain seq x y z
N PHE A 1 2.18 -1.02 -16.82
CA PHE A 1 3.32 -0.12 -16.59
C PHE A 1 4.53 -0.96 -16.22
N ALA A 2 5.77 -0.47 -16.40
CA ALA A 2 6.96 -1.19 -15.97
C ALA A 2 8.09 -0.20 -15.66
N ASP A 3 8.74 -0.37 -14.51
CA ASP A 3 9.88 0.42 -14.08
C ASP A 3 11.13 0.03 -14.86
N SER A 4 11.97 1.02 -15.15
CA SER A 4 13.14 0.86 -16.03
C SER A 4 14.24 -0.05 -15.47
N ASP A 5 14.25 -0.30 -14.16
CA ASP A 5 15.26 -1.11 -13.47
C ASP A 5 14.77 -2.51 -13.06
N ASP A 6 13.53 -2.83 -13.40
CA ASP A 6 12.84 -4.08 -13.08
C ASP A 6 12.68 -4.98 -14.31
N VAL A 7 12.18 -6.20 -14.10
CA VAL A 7 12.03 -7.19 -15.18
C VAL A 7 10.63 -7.78 -15.18
N VAL A 8 9.96 -7.75 -16.32
CA VAL A 8 8.67 -8.42 -16.52
C VAL A 8 8.92 -9.91 -16.80
N VAL A 9 8.08 -10.80 -16.23
CA VAL A 9 8.18 -12.24 -16.53
C VAL A 9 7.84 -12.47 -18.01
N HIS A 10 8.58 -13.34 -18.70
CA HIS A 10 8.56 -13.47 -20.16
C HIS A 10 7.17 -13.63 -20.81
N ASP A 11 6.23 -14.28 -20.12
CA ASP A 11 4.87 -14.59 -20.58
C ASP A 11 3.79 -13.78 -19.84
N ALA A 12 4.19 -12.80 -19.00
CA ALA A 12 3.27 -12.07 -18.13
C ALA A 12 2.20 -11.32 -18.91
N TYR A 13 2.60 -10.53 -19.91
CA TYR A 13 1.66 -9.74 -20.69
C TYR A 13 0.74 -10.60 -21.53
N GLU A 14 1.21 -11.71 -22.08
CA GLU A 14 0.38 -12.69 -22.79
C GLU A 14 -0.71 -13.24 -21.85
N ARG A 15 -0.33 -13.77 -20.67
CA ARG A 15 -1.29 -14.29 -19.69
C ARG A 15 -2.27 -13.23 -19.19
N MET A 16 -1.79 -12.02 -18.91
CA MET A 16 -2.61 -10.93 -18.39
C MET A 16 -3.60 -10.41 -19.43
N THR A 17 -3.17 -10.22 -20.67
CA THR A 17 -4.06 -9.80 -21.75
C THR A 17 -5.09 -10.87 -22.09
N ALA A 18 -4.69 -12.14 -22.18
CA ALA A 18 -5.61 -13.26 -22.38
C ALA A 18 -6.67 -13.37 -21.26
N ALA A 19 -6.28 -13.14 -20.01
CA ALA A 19 -7.21 -13.10 -18.89
C ALA A 19 -8.26 -12.00 -19.06
N LEU A 20 -7.84 -10.77 -19.42
CA LEU A 20 -8.75 -9.65 -19.66
C LEU A 20 -9.67 -9.89 -20.85
N GLU A 21 -9.15 -10.46 -21.94
CA GLU A 21 -9.93 -10.80 -23.13
C GLU A 21 -11.03 -11.82 -22.83
N SER A 22 -10.70 -12.85 -22.05
CA SER A 22 -11.64 -13.90 -21.64
C SER A 22 -12.70 -13.40 -20.66
N SER A 23 -12.29 -12.60 -19.67
CA SER A 23 -13.16 -12.20 -18.56
C SER A 23 -13.99 -10.95 -18.85
N GLY A 24 -13.50 -10.05 -19.71
CA GLY A 24 -14.03 -8.70 -19.88
C GLY A 24 -13.73 -7.76 -18.72
N SER A 25 -12.86 -8.12 -17.77
CA SER A 25 -12.45 -7.24 -16.66
C SER A 25 -11.70 -6.00 -17.15
N ASP A 26 -11.68 -4.96 -16.33
CA ASP A 26 -11.09 -3.66 -16.67
C ASP A 26 -9.57 -3.61 -16.44
N LEU A 27 -9.11 -4.38 -15.46
CA LEU A 27 -7.69 -4.52 -15.14
C LEU A 27 -7.41 -5.90 -14.54
N VAL A 28 -6.15 -6.31 -14.65
CA VAL A 28 -5.63 -7.55 -14.10
C VAL A 28 -4.37 -7.25 -13.31
N THR A 29 -4.23 -7.92 -12.17
CA THR A 29 -3.03 -7.87 -11.34
C THR A 29 -2.41 -9.26 -11.18
N GLY A 30 -1.11 -9.32 -10.92
CA GLY A 30 -0.39 -10.58 -10.71
C GLY A 30 0.63 -10.51 -9.58
N ASN A 31 1.19 -11.68 -9.28
CA ASN A 31 2.12 -11.86 -8.17
C ASN A 31 3.53 -11.34 -8.52
N VAL A 32 4.37 -11.17 -7.50
CA VAL A 32 5.64 -10.44 -7.64
C VAL A 32 6.78 -11.16 -6.94
N TRP A 33 7.87 -11.33 -7.67
CA TRP A 33 9.17 -11.71 -7.12
C TRP A 33 9.96 -10.46 -6.72
N ARG A 34 10.59 -10.50 -5.55
CA ARG A 34 11.71 -9.60 -5.22
C ARG A 34 12.99 -10.22 -5.75
N LEU A 35 13.74 -9.46 -6.54
CA LEU A 35 15.06 -9.85 -7.02
C LEU A 35 16.13 -9.18 -6.15
N THR A 36 16.85 -9.98 -5.37
CA THR A 36 17.90 -9.55 -4.45
C THR A 36 19.26 -10.08 -4.91
N GLY A 37 20.35 -9.69 -4.25
CA GLY A 37 21.66 -10.31 -4.47
C GLY A 37 21.68 -11.82 -4.20
N GLN A 38 20.75 -12.33 -3.39
CA GLN A 38 20.58 -13.76 -3.08
C GLN A 38 19.63 -14.49 -4.05
N GLY A 39 19.16 -13.82 -5.11
CA GLY A 39 18.20 -14.37 -6.06
C GLY A 39 16.75 -13.92 -5.80
N ARG A 40 15.80 -14.66 -6.39
CA ARG A 40 14.36 -14.33 -6.33
C ARG A 40 13.72 -14.82 -5.04
N GLN A 41 12.91 -13.98 -4.40
CA GLN A 41 12.16 -14.28 -3.18
C GLN A 41 10.73 -13.74 -3.28
N GLN A 42 9.76 -14.43 -2.69
CA GLN A 42 8.35 -14.00 -2.75
C GLN A 42 8.22 -12.62 -2.10
N ALA A 43 7.64 -11.66 -2.82
CA ALA A 43 7.30 -10.37 -2.25
C ALA A 43 6.27 -10.55 -1.14
N TRP A 44 6.60 -10.08 0.07
CA TRP A 44 5.80 -10.33 1.28
C TRP A 44 4.39 -9.75 1.14
N GLN A 45 4.25 -8.58 0.51
CA GLN A 45 2.98 -7.89 0.29
C GLN A 45 2.04 -8.63 -0.67
N TYR A 46 2.54 -9.64 -1.39
CA TYR A 46 1.78 -10.48 -2.32
C TYR A 46 1.67 -11.94 -1.88
N ARG A 47 2.11 -12.29 -0.66
CA ARG A 47 1.98 -13.68 -0.14
C ARG A 47 0.53 -14.15 -0.02
N TRP A 48 -0.42 -13.23 0.02
CA TRP A 48 -1.85 -13.53 0.04
C TRP A 48 -2.41 -14.00 -1.33
N LEU A 49 -1.64 -13.82 -2.41
CA LEU A 49 -1.99 -14.30 -3.76
C LEU A 49 -1.70 -15.81 -3.90
N THR A 50 -2.51 -16.61 -3.21
CA THR A 50 -2.38 -18.08 -3.19
C THR A 50 -3.23 -18.79 -4.27
N GLY A 51 -4.05 -18.05 -5.01
CA GLY A 51 -4.92 -18.60 -6.05
C GLY A 51 -5.54 -17.50 -6.93
N PRO A 52 -6.04 -17.85 -8.14
CA PRO A 52 -6.60 -16.87 -9.05
C PRO A 52 -7.98 -16.39 -8.58
N ARG A 53 -8.36 -15.16 -8.96
CA ARG A 53 -9.76 -14.69 -8.90
C ARG A 53 -10.13 -14.06 -10.23
N THR A 54 -11.19 -14.53 -10.86
CA THR A 54 -11.72 -13.95 -12.09
C THR A 54 -12.90 -13.04 -11.76
N ARG A 55 -12.97 -11.86 -12.39
CA ARG A 55 -14.05 -10.88 -12.21
C ARG A 55 -14.35 -10.55 -10.74
N THR A 56 -13.33 -10.44 -9.90
CA THR A 56 -13.49 -9.97 -8.51
C THR A 56 -13.62 -8.44 -8.46
N HIS A 57 -13.67 -7.87 -7.26
CA HIS A 57 -13.72 -6.43 -7.02
C HIS A 57 -13.15 -6.12 -5.63
N ILE A 58 -12.64 -4.91 -5.40
CA ILE A 58 -12.02 -4.52 -4.12
C ILE A 58 -12.98 -4.66 -2.92
N THR A 59 -14.29 -4.48 -3.15
CA THR A 59 -15.32 -4.66 -2.12
C THR A 59 -15.60 -6.14 -1.80
N ARG A 60 -15.31 -7.07 -2.72
CA ARG A 60 -15.47 -8.52 -2.54
C ARG A 60 -14.19 -9.19 -2.05
N ASP A 61 -13.03 -8.67 -2.46
CA ASP A 61 -11.72 -9.11 -2.00
C ASP A 61 -10.91 -7.92 -1.43
N PRO A 62 -11.08 -7.59 -0.14
CA PRO A 62 -10.39 -6.46 0.49
C PRO A 62 -8.87 -6.57 0.50
N ARG A 63 -8.30 -7.74 0.20
CA ARG A 63 -6.83 -7.91 0.09
C ARG A 63 -6.25 -7.10 -1.07
N LEU A 64 -7.08 -6.73 -2.06
CA LEU A 64 -6.69 -5.81 -3.13
C LEU A 64 -6.28 -4.42 -2.61
N LEU A 65 -6.65 -4.03 -1.39
CA LEU A 65 -6.17 -2.80 -0.75
C LEU A 65 -4.64 -2.81 -0.50
N ALA A 66 -4.01 -3.99 -0.46
CA ALA A 66 -2.56 -4.12 -0.34
C ALA A 66 -1.83 -3.93 -1.69
N ASP A 67 -2.54 -4.02 -2.81
CA ASP A 67 -1.97 -4.02 -4.14
C ASP A 67 -1.96 -2.61 -4.76
N ARG A 68 -0.95 -1.83 -4.39
CA ARG A 68 -0.93 -0.39 -4.60
C ARG A 68 -0.01 0.10 -5.70
N VAL A 69 0.64 -0.82 -6.40
CA VAL A 69 1.66 -0.49 -7.40
C VAL A 69 1.08 -0.60 -8.81
N ALA A 70 1.59 0.16 -9.77
CA ALA A 70 1.08 0.11 -11.14
C ALA A 70 1.76 -0.97 -12.01
N TRP A 71 2.98 -1.38 -11.66
CA TRP A 71 3.85 -2.18 -12.52
C TRP A 71 3.49 -3.67 -12.58
N ASN A 72 2.71 -4.20 -11.64
CA ASN A 72 2.21 -5.59 -11.69
C ASN A 72 0.84 -5.71 -12.37
N LYS A 73 0.43 -4.70 -13.17
CA LYS A 73 -0.91 -4.60 -13.75
C LYS A 73 -0.92 -4.32 -15.24
N VAL A 74 -1.98 -4.80 -15.88
CA VAL A 74 -2.41 -4.41 -17.22
C VAL A 74 -3.83 -3.87 -17.11
N PHE A 75 -4.10 -2.78 -17.82
CA PHE A 75 -5.37 -2.06 -17.82
C PHE A 75 -5.95 -2.02 -19.22
N ARG A 76 -7.27 -2.16 -19.34
CA ARG A 76 -7.97 -1.79 -20.58
C ARG A 76 -7.85 -0.28 -20.79
N ARG A 77 -7.39 0.10 -21.98
CA ARG A 77 -7.19 1.52 -22.31
C ARG A 77 -8.47 2.34 -22.21
N THR A 78 -9.58 1.80 -22.69
CA THR A 78 -10.90 2.44 -22.63
C THR A 78 -11.35 2.72 -21.21
N PHE A 79 -11.11 1.79 -20.27
CA PHE A 79 -11.36 1.99 -18.84
C PHE A 79 -10.49 3.10 -18.27
N TRP A 80 -9.18 3.05 -18.55
CA TRP A 80 -8.22 4.04 -18.06
C TRP A 80 -8.60 5.47 -18.48
N ASP A 81 -8.93 5.64 -19.76
CA ASP A 81 -9.32 6.94 -20.32
C ASP A 81 -10.71 7.39 -19.82
N ALA A 82 -11.68 6.47 -19.72
CA ALA A 82 -13.04 6.79 -19.25
C ALA A 82 -13.08 7.34 -17.81
N HIS A 83 -12.15 6.90 -16.96
CA HIS A 83 -12.00 7.39 -15.59
C HIS A 83 -10.93 8.46 -15.43
N ALA A 84 -10.33 8.94 -16.52
CA ALA A 84 -9.28 9.96 -16.54
C ALA A 84 -8.16 9.67 -15.53
N LEU A 85 -7.74 8.40 -15.42
CA LEU A 85 -6.68 7.99 -14.51
C LEU A 85 -5.35 8.60 -14.97
N ALA A 86 -4.64 9.24 -14.06
CA ALA A 86 -3.34 9.85 -14.32
C ALA A 86 -2.50 9.89 -13.04
N PHE A 87 -1.19 9.69 -13.19
CA PHE A 87 -0.25 9.80 -12.07
C PHE A 87 0.00 11.27 -11.72
N PRO A 88 -0.02 11.64 -10.43
CA PRO A 88 0.34 12.99 -10.01
C PRO A 88 1.82 13.27 -10.29
N GLU A 89 2.13 14.45 -10.84
CA GLU A 89 3.50 14.89 -11.06
C GLU A 89 4.14 15.43 -9.78
N GLY A 90 5.45 15.17 -9.60
CA GLY A 90 6.27 15.80 -8.56
C GLY A 90 6.01 15.33 -7.12
N ARG A 91 5.42 14.15 -6.91
CA ARG A 91 5.21 13.56 -5.57
C ARG A 91 5.76 12.15 -5.49
N LEU A 92 6.25 11.76 -4.31
CA LEU A 92 6.56 10.36 -4.01
C LEU A 92 5.26 9.59 -3.70
N TYR A 93 5.27 8.28 -3.96
CA TYR A 93 4.13 7.38 -3.69
C TYR A 93 2.88 7.67 -4.54
N GLU A 94 3.13 8.13 -5.76
CA GLU A 94 2.20 8.50 -6.81
C GLU A 94 1.24 7.36 -7.22
N ASP A 95 1.65 6.10 -7.05
CA ASP A 95 0.83 4.96 -7.45
C ASP A 95 -0.42 4.81 -6.59
N THR A 96 -0.32 4.97 -5.27
CA THR A 96 -1.44 4.66 -4.35
C THR A 96 -2.70 5.50 -4.64
N PRO A 97 -2.58 6.83 -4.87
CA PRO A 97 -3.70 7.68 -5.28
C PRO A 97 -4.34 7.34 -6.62
N VAL A 98 -3.73 6.48 -7.44
CA VAL A 98 -4.28 6.05 -8.73
C VAL A 98 -4.78 4.61 -8.65
N MET A 99 -4.00 3.71 -8.05
CA MET A 99 -4.28 2.26 -8.04
C MET A 99 -5.49 1.89 -7.18
N ILE A 100 -5.64 2.49 -6.00
CA ILE A 100 -6.80 2.21 -5.15
C ILE A 100 -8.09 2.73 -5.81
N PRO A 101 -8.15 3.98 -6.31
CA PRO A 101 -9.29 4.42 -7.13
C PRO A 101 -9.52 3.55 -8.36
N ALA A 102 -8.48 3.11 -9.08
CA ALA A 102 -8.64 2.22 -10.23
C ALA A 102 -9.32 0.89 -9.85
N HIS A 103 -8.88 0.24 -8.76
CA HIS A 103 -9.51 -0.97 -8.25
C HIS A 103 -10.97 -0.77 -7.82
N TYR A 104 -11.31 0.42 -7.32
CA TYR A 104 -12.67 0.77 -6.89
C TYR A 104 -13.59 1.14 -8.05
N LEU A 105 -13.07 1.81 -9.08
CA LEU A 105 -13.83 2.27 -10.25
C LEU A 105 -14.04 1.15 -11.28
N ALA A 106 -13.15 0.14 -11.30
CA ALA A 106 -13.30 -1.03 -12.16
C ALA A 106 -14.62 -1.76 -11.90
N GLY A 107 -15.35 -2.13 -12.95
CA GLY A 107 -16.50 -3.02 -12.84
C GLY A 107 -16.09 -4.42 -12.39
N SER A 108 -14.93 -4.90 -12.86
CA SER A 108 -14.28 -6.08 -12.30
C SER A 108 -12.77 -6.13 -12.53
N VAL A 109 -12.11 -6.90 -11.68
CA VAL A 109 -10.66 -7.10 -11.65
C VAL A 109 -10.35 -8.59 -11.75
N ASP A 110 -9.36 -8.97 -12.55
CA ASP A 110 -8.76 -10.31 -12.51
C ASP A 110 -7.49 -10.32 -11.66
N VAL A 111 -7.26 -11.43 -10.98
CA VAL A 111 -6.12 -11.65 -10.10
C VAL A 111 -5.47 -12.96 -10.51
N LEU A 112 -4.23 -12.89 -11.00
CA LEU A 112 -3.41 -14.06 -11.29
C LEU A 112 -2.63 -14.49 -10.03
N ALA A 113 -2.49 -15.79 -9.82
CA ALA A 113 -1.68 -16.34 -8.74
C ALA A 113 -0.19 -16.34 -9.11
N GLU A 114 0.08 -16.45 -10.40
CA GLU A 114 1.39 -16.53 -11.02
C GLU A 114 2.12 -15.20 -10.93
N HIS A 115 3.44 -15.29 -10.86
CA HIS A 115 4.30 -14.13 -10.92
C HIS A 115 4.30 -13.49 -12.30
N VAL A 116 4.18 -12.17 -12.31
CA VAL A 116 4.18 -11.36 -13.54
C VAL A 116 5.36 -10.38 -13.57
N TYR A 117 6.02 -10.18 -12.42
CA TYR A 117 7.03 -9.14 -12.28
C TYR A 117 8.17 -9.53 -11.32
N TYR A 118 9.37 -9.08 -11.64
CA TYR A 118 10.56 -9.12 -10.80
C TYR A 118 10.92 -7.69 -10.37
N TRP A 119 10.59 -7.36 -9.13
CA TRP A 119 10.95 -6.10 -8.49
C TRP A 119 12.37 -6.18 -7.92
N ARG A 120 13.29 -5.38 -8.45
CA ARG A 120 14.70 -5.33 -8.04
C ARG A 120 14.87 -4.56 -6.74
N VAL A 121 15.43 -5.24 -5.74
CA VAL A 121 15.73 -4.64 -4.45
C VAL A 121 17.19 -4.23 -4.41
N ARG A 122 17.46 -2.94 -4.19
CA ARG A 122 18.81 -2.42 -3.99
C ARG A 122 19.14 -2.37 -2.49
N GLU A 123 20.27 -2.95 -2.10
CA GLU A 123 20.76 -2.85 -0.73
C GLU A 123 21.34 -1.44 -0.46
N GLY A 124 21.12 -0.91 0.75
CA GLY A 124 21.78 0.32 1.23
C GLY A 124 20.94 1.61 1.34
N SER A 125 19.70 1.66 0.85
CA SER A 125 18.87 2.90 0.90
C SER A 125 17.70 2.88 1.89
N ILE A 126 17.44 1.73 2.52
CA ILE A 126 16.21 1.50 3.29
C ILE A 126 16.16 2.41 4.53
N THR A 127 17.25 2.46 5.32
CA THR A 127 17.29 3.26 6.54
C THR A 127 17.19 4.76 6.28
N ARG A 128 17.81 5.27 5.21
CA ARG A 128 17.78 6.70 4.85
C ARG A 128 16.41 7.15 4.35
N ARG A 129 15.65 6.25 3.70
CA ARG A 129 14.24 6.51 3.30
C ARG A 129 13.26 6.37 4.47
N ARG A 130 13.57 5.56 5.49
CA ARG A 130 12.71 5.39 6.68
C ARG A 130 12.56 6.66 7.49
N THR A 131 13.58 7.50 7.54
CA THR A 131 13.61 8.72 8.35
C THR A 131 13.51 10.00 7.52
N ASP A 132 13.07 9.87 6.27
CA ASP A 132 12.86 11.01 5.38
C ASP A 132 11.56 11.76 5.72
N VAL A 133 11.71 13.04 6.06
CA VAL A 133 10.59 13.93 6.43
C VAL A 133 9.67 14.16 5.23
N THR A 134 10.21 14.27 4.02
CA THR A 134 9.40 14.44 2.81
C THR A 134 8.63 13.17 2.52
N GLY A 135 9.31 12.01 2.52
CA GLY A 135 8.67 10.72 2.32
C GLY A 135 7.50 10.44 3.28
N VAL A 136 7.63 10.74 4.57
CA VAL A 136 6.52 10.53 5.51
C VAL A 136 5.33 11.44 5.20
N ARG A 137 5.56 12.72 4.89
CA ARG A 137 4.50 13.68 4.53
C ARG A 137 3.79 13.27 3.25
N ASP A 138 4.55 12.91 2.22
CA ASP A 138 4.01 12.49 0.93
C ASP A 138 3.20 11.20 1.07
N ARG A 139 3.68 10.21 1.85
CA ARG A 139 2.92 8.98 2.09
C ARG A 139 1.60 9.25 2.79
N ILE A 140 1.60 10.09 3.83
CA ILE A 140 0.39 10.43 4.58
C ILE A 140 -0.58 11.16 3.66
N ALA A 141 -0.12 12.17 2.91
CA ALA A 141 -0.94 12.90 1.95
C ALA A 141 -1.55 12.00 0.86
N ALA A 142 -0.79 11.03 0.35
CA ALA A 142 -1.28 10.04 -0.61
C ALA A 142 -2.40 9.19 -0.02
N CYS A 143 -2.26 8.74 1.24
CA CYS A 143 -3.30 7.98 1.93
C CYS A 143 -4.53 8.85 2.22
N GLU A 144 -4.34 10.11 2.62
CA GLU A 144 -5.44 11.06 2.84
C GLU A 144 -6.26 11.30 1.58
N GLN A 145 -5.60 11.45 0.43
CA GLN A 145 -6.27 11.65 -0.85
C GLN A 145 -7.19 10.47 -1.20
N VAL A 146 -6.74 9.24 -0.99
CA VAL A 146 -7.55 8.04 -1.23
C VAL A 146 -8.67 7.90 -0.19
N SER A 147 -8.38 8.16 1.08
CA SER A 147 -9.39 8.16 2.15
C SER A 147 -10.52 9.14 1.84
N ALA A 148 -10.19 10.36 1.40
CA ALA A 148 -11.16 11.37 0.99
C ALA A 148 -11.96 10.93 -0.26
N PHE A 149 -11.28 10.35 -1.26
CA PHE A 149 -11.93 9.80 -2.45
C PHE A 149 -12.99 8.75 -2.10
N LEU A 150 -12.66 7.81 -1.20
CA LEU A 150 -13.58 6.77 -0.73
C LEU A 150 -14.67 7.35 0.18
N GLY A 151 -14.33 8.31 1.04
CA GLY A 151 -15.26 8.95 1.97
C GLY A 151 -16.43 9.66 1.31
N GLY A 152 -16.23 10.18 0.10
CA GLY A 152 -17.31 10.75 -0.71
C GLY A 152 -18.22 9.71 -1.39
N ARG A 153 -17.99 8.40 -1.20
CA ARG A 153 -18.63 7.33 -1.97
C ARG A 153 -19.16 6.18 -1.10
N ASP A 154 -18.28 5.57 -0.29
CA ASP A 154 -18.60 4.41 0.53
C ASP A 154 -17.83 4.48 1.86
N ALA A 155 -18.57 4.70 2.94
CA ALA A 155 -18.02 4.82 4.29
C ALA A 155 -17.39 3.50 4.80
N ALA A 156 -17.92 2.34 4.40
CA ALA A 156 -17.36 1.06 4.80
C ALA A 156 -16.03 0.79 4.09
N GLN A 157 -15.94 1.14 2.80
CA GLN A 157 -14.69 1.02 2.04
C GLN A 157 -13.64 2.02 2.52
N ARG A 158 -14.04 3.25 2.85
CA ARG A 158 -13.15 4.21 3.50
C ARG A 158 -12.58 3.64 4.80
N ARG A 159 -13.43 3.11 5.70
CA ARG A 159 -12.96 2.51 6.96
C ARG A 159 -12.00 1.34 6.74
N ALA A 160 -12.31 0.46 5.78
CA ALA A 160 -11.44 -0.67 5.44
C ALA A 160 -10.08 -0.19 4.90
N TYR A 161 -10.08 0.85 4.06
CA TYR A 161 -8.87 1.47 3.54
C TYR A 161 -8.06 2.15 4.65
N ASP A 162 -8.70 2.96 5.50
CA ASP A 162 -8.04 3.65 6.61
C ASP A 162 -7.37 2.64 7.58
N ALA A 163 -8.05 1.52 7.87
CA ALA A 163 -7.49 0.42 8.64
C ALA A 163 -6.25 -0.19 7.96
N SER A 164 -6.29 -0.35 6.62
CA SER A 164 -5.14 -0.84 5.86
C SER A 164 -3.96 0.13 5.87
N CYS A 165 -4.21 1.45 5.88
CA CYS A 165 -3.15 2.46 6.00
C CYS A 165 -2.39 2.36 7.33
N LEU A 166 -3.15 2.24 8.42
CA LEU A 166 -2.60 2.08 9.77
C LEU A 166 -1.88 0.73 9.94
N ARG A 167 -2.21 -0.29 9.16
CA ARG A 167 -1.54 -1.59 9.21
C ARG A 167 -0.28 -1.64 8.33
N ASP A 168 -0.38 -1.18 7.09
CA ASP A 168 0.59 -1.52 6.04
C ASP A 168 1.47 -0.34 5.61
N ASP A 169 0.93 0.89 5.56
CA ASP A 169 1.66 2.04 5.01
C ASP A 169 2.51 2.74 6.05
N PHE A 170 1.90 3.02 7.20
CA PHE A 170 2.54 3.86 8.18
C PHE A 170 3.46 3.07 9.10
N GLY A 171 3.32 1.73 9.16
CA GLY A 171 4.20 0.85 9.94
C GLY A 171 5.68 1.03 9.61
N TYR A 172 6.02 1.16 8.31
CA TYR A 172 7.40 1.39 7.88
C TYR A 172 8.03 2.67 8.47
N PHE A 173 7.24 3.73 8.58
CA PHE A 173 7.67 5.01 9.15
C PHE A 173 7.62 4.99 10.68
N LEU A 174 6.63 4.31 11.26
CA LEU A 174 6.50 4.10 12.68
C LEU A 174 7.74 3.39 13.24
N ASP A 175 8.20 2.33 12.57
CA ASP A 175 9.42 1.60 12.92
C ASP A 175 10.70 2.46 12.78
N GLY A 176 10.63 3.53 11.99
CA GLY A 176 11.71 4.50 11.79
C GLY A 176 11.85 5.53 12.91
N LEU A 177 10.83 5.73 13.76
CA LEU A 177 10.83 6.73 14.83
C LEU A 177 12.05 6.70 15.76
N PRO A 178 12.57 5.52 16.18
CA PRO A 178 13.72 5.46 17.07
C PRO A 178 15.00 6.00 16.44
N MET A 179 15.13 5.91 15.12
CA MET A 179 16.28 6.41 14.36
C MET A 179 16.08 7.81 13.79
N GLY A 180 14.84 8.30 13.77
CA GLY A 180 14.49 9.61 13.21
C GLY A 180 14.89 10.77 14.12
N GLY A 181 15.28 11.89 13.51
CA GLY A 181 15.49 13.16 14.21
C GLY A 181 14.18 13.82 14.65
N GLU A 182 14.29 14.94 15.37
CA GLU A 182 13.14 15.69 15.90
C GLU A 182 12.14 16.08 14.80
N ALA A 183 12.61 16.65 13.69
CA ALA A 183 11.75 17.04 12.57
C ALA A 183 10.95 15.87 11.98
N TYR A 184 11.57 14.70 11.86
CA TYR A 184 10.91 13.49 11.38
C TYR A 184 9.83 13.01 12.36
N ARG A 185 10.17 12.92 13.65
CA ARG A 185 9.25 12.46 14.69
C ARG A 185 8.05 13.40 14.80
N ALA A 186 8.27 14.72 14.74
CA ALA A 186 7.22 15.71 14.75
C ALA A 186 6.30 15.55 13.53
N ALA A 187 6.87 15.48 12.31
CA ALA A 187 6.09 15.31 11.08
C ALA A 187 5.25 14.03 11.08
N PHE A 188 5.82 12.91 11.54
CA PHE A 188 5.09 11.65 11.65
C PHE A 188 3.96 11.73 12.67
N LEU A 189 4.23 12.19 13.90
CA LEU A 189 3.21 12.25 14.96
C LEU A 189 2.07 13.21 14.62
N GLU A 190 2.37 14.33 13.98
CA GLU A 190 1.37 15.28 13.52
C GLU A 190 0.48 14.68 12.43
N GLY A 191 1.08 14.22 11.32
CA GLY A 191 0.32 13.73 10.17
C GLY A 191 -0.39 12.41 10.45
N ALA A 192 0.30 11.43 11.06
CA ALA A 192 -0.30 10.14 11.36
C ALA A 192 -1.31 10.25 12.51
N GLY A 193 -1.06 11.11 13.51
CA GLY A 193 -2.03 11.41 14.56
C GLY A 193 -3.34 11.99 14.00
N ALA A 194 -3.23 13.00 13.13
CA ALA A 194 -4.39 13.57 12.44
C ALA A 194 -5.12 12.54 11.56
N PHE A 195 -4.39 11.60 10.95
CA PHE A 195 -5.00 10.49 10.22
C PHE A 195 -5.79 9.56 11.14
N VAL A 196 -5.24 9.16 12.28
CA VAL A 196 -5.95 8.32 13.26
C VAL A 196 -7.23 9.03 13.76
N ASP A 197 -7.16 10.34 14.05
CA ASP A 197 -8.32 11.12 14.48
C ASP A 197 -9.45 11.09 13.44
N ARG A 198 -9.11 11.29 12.16
CA ARG A 198 -10.10 11.26 11.06
C ARG A 198 -10.64 9.87 10.75
N ALA A 199 -9.80 8.83 10.87
CA ALA A 199 -10.22 7.44 10.69
C ALA A 199 -11.25 7.03 11.76
N GLY A 200 -11.14 7.61 12.96
CA GLY A 200 -12.11 7.47 14.03
C GLY A 200 -11.91 6.23 14.89
N PRO A 201 -12.62 6.17 16.04
CA PRO A 201 -12.39 5.14 17.06
C PRO A 201 -12.76 3.73 16.59
N GLU A 202 -13.72 3.58 15.68
CA GLU A 202 -14.13 2.27 15.15
C GLU A 202 -13.01 1.60 14.36
N VAL A 203 -12.29 2.37 13.52
CA VAL A 203 -11.15 1.85 12.75
C VAL A 203 -10.05 1.39 13.69
N LEU A 204 -9.74 2.23 14.70
CA LEU A 204 -8.74 1.88 15.70
C LEU A 204 -9.15 0.62 16.49
N ALA A 205 -10.40 0.50 16.91
CA ALA A 205 -10.90 -0.64 17.68
C ALA A 205 -10.80 -1.98 16.91
N GLY A 206 -10.89 -1.94 15.57
CA GLY A 206 -10.77 -3.11 14.71
C GLY A 206 -9.33 -3.58 14.44
N LEU A 207 -8.31 -2.82 14.87
CA LEU A 207 -6.91 -3.21 14.70
C LEU A 207 -6.47 -4.27 15.74
N PRO A 208 -5.45 -5.08 15.42
CA PRO A 208 -4.73 -5.90 16.40
C PRO A 208 -4.30 -5.11 17.64
N VAL A 209 -4.29 -5.75 18.82
CA VAL A 209 -4.05 -5.09 20.12
C VAL A 209 -2.76 -4.28 20.12
N GLU A 210 -1.72 -4.84 19.52
CA GLU A 210 -0.37 -4.32 19.48
C GLU A 210 -0.34 -3.02 18.66
N LEU A 211 -1.04 -3.02 17.52
CA LEU A 211 -1.22 -1.82 16.70
C LEU A 211 -2.09 -0.78 17.40
N ARG A 212 -3.13 -1.18 18.14
CA ARG A 212 -4.00 -0.26 18.88
C ARG A 212 -3.22 0.57 19.89
N ILE A 213 -2.33 -0.06 20.64
CA ILE A 213 -1.47 0.64 21.62
C ILE A 213 -0.60 1.67 20.89
N LYS A 214 0.10 1.26 19.82
CA LYS A 214 0.98 2.15 19.07
C LYS A 214 0.23 3.34 18.47
N TRP A 215 -0.91 3.11 17.83
CA TRP A 215 -1.72 4.19 17.24
C TRP A 215 -2.37 5.10 18.28
N GLN A 216 -2.73 4.57 19.46
CA GLN A 216 -3.19 5.38 20.58
C GLN A 216 -2.11 6.34 21.06
N LEU A 217 -0.86 5.86 21.20
CA LEU A 217 0.27 6.68 21.62
C LEU A 217 0.67 7.71 20.55
N VAL A 218 0.55 7.38 19.27
CA VAL A 218 0.72 8.33 18.16
C VAL A 218 -0.33 9.45 18.25
N ARG A 219 -1.61 9.09 18.41
CA ARG A 219 -2.72 10.05 18.55
C ARG A 219 -2.54 10.99 19.74
N GLU A 220 -2.12 10.46 20.89
CA GLU A 220 -1.84 11.24 22.11
C GLU A 220 -0.49 11.96 22.07
N ARG A 221 0.30 11.79 21.00
CA ARG A 221 1.67 12.34 20.86
C ARG A 221 2.62 11.94 21.99
N ARG A 222 2.43 10.75 22.57
CA ARG A 222 3.24 10.19 23.66
C ARG A 222 4.50 9.50 23.13
N LEU A 223 5.42 10.29 22.59
CA LEU A 223 6.63 9.79 21.91
C LEU A 223 7.49 8.90 22.82
N ALA A 224 7.73 9.30 24.08
CA ALA A 224 8.58 8.53 24.99
C ALA A 224 8.03 7.11 25.22
N ASP A 225 6.73 6.99 25.49
CA ASP A 225 6.07 5.69 25.68
C ASP A 225 6.03 4.87 24.39
N LEU A 226 5.79 5.53 23.24
CA LEU A 226 5.82 4.87 21.94
C LEU A 226 7.21 4.28 21.64
N LEU A 227 8.28 5.03 21.94
CA LEU A 227 9.66 4.54 21.79
C LEU A 227 9.96 3.36 22.73
N ALA A 228 9.41 3.37 23.96
CA ALA A 228 9.56 2.27 24.91
C ALA A 228 8.85 1.00 24.41
N VAL A 229 7.62 1.12 23.87
CA VAL A 229 6.90 0.01 23.24
C VAL A 229 7.69 -0.57 22.07
N LEU A 230 8.21 0.27 21.17
CA LEU A 230 9.01 -0.18 20.03
C LEU A 230 10.34 -0.82 20.44
N ALA A 231 10.96 -0.35 21.53
CA ALA A 231 12.14 -0.99 22.10
C ALA A 231 11.80 -2.37 22.68
N PHE A 232 10.68 -2.49 23.40
CA PHE A 232 10.20 -3.75 23.96
C PHE A 232 9.89 -4.80 22.88
N GLU A 233 9.15 -4.43 21.83
CA GLU A 233 8.84 -5.34 20.70
C GLU A 233 10.13 -5.84 20.02
N ARG A 234 11.12 -4.95 19.81
CA ARG A 234 12.41 -5.36 19.24
C ARG A 234 13.20 -6.32 20.12
N ALA A 235 13.11 -6.19 21.44
CA ALA A 235 13.87 -7.03 22.35
C ALA A 235 13.25 -8.43 22.52
N ASN A 236 11.93 -8.55 22.35
CA ASN A 236 11.18 -9.78 22.65
C ASN A 236 10.67 -10.51 21.40
N GLY A 237 10.87 -9.96 20.21
CA GLY A 237 10.30 -10.49 18.97
C GLY A 237 8.82 -10.12 18.85
N ALA A 238 8.42 -9.70 17.65
CA ALA A 238 7.01 -9.53 17.28
C ALA A 238 6.44 -10.84 16.74
#